data_AF-F0YEL6-F1
#
_entry.id   AF-F0YEL6-F1
#
_cell.length_a   1.000
_cell.length_b   1.000
_cell.length_c   1.000
_cell.angle_alpha   90.00
_cell.angle_beta   90.00
_cell.angle_gamma   90.00
#
_symmetry.space_group_name_H-M   'P 1'
#
loop_
_entity.id
_entity.type
_entity.pdbx_description
1 polymer ?
#
loop_
_entity_poly.entity_id
_entity_poly.type
_entity_poly.pdbx_seq_one_letter_code
_entity_poly.pdbx_strand_id
1 'polypeptide(L)'
;MGSMDENAPLAEAAPVGVAKIVCTLLEGRSVLSTVAHRQPVRVQPLPSALSAAAGAACAVLSSLGGGLLGGDVVEVDVDVGAGATLWFGSQSSNKIYRKKRRRGPTRVDARYRVAGGGLLVVAPDPTVPYARSRYRGTTRLALDEDARAVVVEWLGSGRAAAGERWAFDEFAAEVAVFRGEECICVDAVSLGGGDDGGADVGGVPRDHVATLYCRGCPDVAARVAATSLALTVARGARARRGGAEDDAANRVVASLGGDALLGSSDAGGGVVVARVAAARAEDVYRILAAVLAPLEADLGFRPYADRVAATKSRGGVDDAAHPPPPPPPPPPEESAPVPEATASTTRLAFQLADATLPTGGFAHSGGLEAAFQLGVVRKGDDAAVAAFALAVRSTTATLHAPFLAAAHAAGGDGAALDALSARLDALLRSNAPARDASRRLGTALRRLSAELVGLSGPPRHAAVAFGALAAAAGVEVGVALLAFEHAQVRDVFSAAVRLGLVGPLKAAKLQFDVAKRPPARRRPAVADAANAAPMLDAIHCCHAQLDMRLFQT
;
A
#
# COMPACT_ATOMS: atom_id res chain seq x y z
N MET A 1 -21.90 40.35 37.65
CA MET A 1 -20.89 39.29 37.47
C MET A 1 -21.38 38.37 36.38
N GLY A 2 -20.96 38.62 35.14
CA GLY A 2 -21.40 37.86 33.97
C GLY A 2 -20.66 36.53 33.87
N SER A 3 -21.43 35.47 33.60
CA SER A 3 -20.95 34.13 33.30
C SER A 3 -20.05 34.13 32.07
N MET A 4 -18.77 33.75 32.24
CA MET A 4 -17.93 33.39 31.11
C MET A 4 -18.34 32.00 30.61
N ASP A 5 -18.76 31.97 29.36
CA ASP A 5 -19.17 30.80 28.61
C ASP A 5 -17.92 29.93 28.31
N GLU A 6 -17.74 28.82 29.03
CA GLU A 6 -16.65 27.84 28.83
C GLU A 6 -16.78 27.03 27.52
N ASN A 7 -17.78 27.34 26.67
CA ASN A 7 -18.13 26.56 25.49
C ASN A 7 -17.83 27.22 24.14
N ALA A 8 -16.98 28.25 24.09
CA ALA A 8 -16.51 28.81 22.83
C ALA A 8 -15.50 27.86 22.15
N PRO A 9 -15.72 27.38 20.90
CA PRO A 9 -14.71 26.63 20.17
C PRO A 9 -13.55 27.57 19.82
N LEU A 10 -12.39 27.35 20.43
CA LEU A 10 -11.12 27.89 19.91
C LEU A 10 -10.79 27.16 18.60
N ALA A 11 -11.45 27.56 17.51
CA ALA A 11 -11.09 27.22 16.15
C ALA A 11 -9.84 28.03 15.75
N GLU A 12 -8.72 27.76 16.41
CA GLU A 12 -7.43 28.15 15.87
C GLU A 12 -7.19 27.27 14.63
N ALA A 13 -7.32 27.87 13.44
CA ALA A 13 -7.07 27.20 12.16
C ALA A 13 -5.76 26.41 12.26
N ALA A 14 -5.76 25.17 11.80
CA ALA A 14 -4.55 24.35 11.82
C ALA A 14 -3.41 25.11 11.11
N PRO A 15 -2.19 25.16 11.67
CA PRO A 15 -1.08 25.82 11.00
C PRO A 15 -0.82 25.10 9.67
N VAL A 16 -0.99 25.83 8.57
CA VAL A 16 -0.73 25.34 7.22
C VAL A 16 0.76 25.55 6.92
N GLY A 17 1.51 24.46 7.00
CA GLY A 17 2.86 24.39 6.45
C GLY A 17 2.79 24.38 4.94
N VAL A 18 3.69 25.13 4.30
CA VAL A 18 3.79 25.16 2.84
C VAL A 18 5.25 24.96 2.48
N ALA A 19 5.54 24.15 1.47
CA ALA A 19 6.84 24.04 0.84
C ALA A 19 6.64 24.12 -0.67
N LYS A 20 7.25 25.11 -1.32
CA LYS A 20 7.24 25.26 -2.78
C LYS A 20 8.65 25.27 -3.32
N ILE A 21 8.92 24.40 -4.28
CA ILE A 21 10.20 24.25 -4.95
C ILE A 21 9.98 24.31 -6.46
N VAL A 22 10.73 25.17 -7.15
CA VAL A 22 10.79 25.17 -8.62
C VAL A 22 12.23 24.91 -9.02
N CYS A 23 12.45 23.88 -9.81
CA CYS A 23 13.74 23.48 -10.35
C CYS A 23 13.74 23.71 -11.86
N THR A 24 14.69 24.50 -12.36
CA THR A 24 14.79 24.86 -13.78
C THR A 24 16.19 24.58 -14.32
N LEU A 25 16.29 24.28 -15.61
CA LEU A 25 17.57 24.14 -16.29
C LEU A 25 18.09 25.51 -16.74
N LEU A 26 19.25 25.93 -16.23
CA LEU A 26 19.95 27.14 -16.66
C LEU A 26 21.38 26.77 -17.07
N GLU A 27 21.79 27.13 -18.28
CA GLU A 27 23.14 26.86 -18.82
C GLU A 27 23.59 25.39 -18.66
N GLY A 28 22.66 24.45 -18.87
CA GLY A 28 22.91 23.01 -18.74
C GLY A 28 22.98 22.49 -17.30
N ARG A 29 22.62 23.30 -16.29
CA ARG A 29 22.59 22.90 -14.88
C ARG A 29 21.22 23.11 -14.26
N SER A 30 20.79 22.16 -13.44
CA SER A 30 19.55 22.28 -12.68
C SER A 30 19.77 23.20 -11.48
N VAL A 31 18.92 24.21 -11.36
CA VAL A 31 18.95 25.19 -10.26
C VAL A 31 17.59 25.28 -9.59
N LEU A 32 17.59 25.48 -8.27
CA LEU A 32 16.38 25.78 -7.51
C LEU A 32 16.05 27.27 -7.67
N SER A 33 15.26 27.62 -8.70
CA SER A 33 14.88 28.99 -9.01
C SER A 33 13.84 29.55 -8.04
N THR A 34 13.10 28.69 -7.34
CA THR A 34 12.22 29.09 -6.23
C THR A 34 12.34 28.10 -5.09
N VAL A 35 12.54 28.62 -3.87
CA VAL A 35 12.41 27.87 -2.62
C VAL A 35 11.64 28.74 -1.64
N ALA A 36 10.37 28.40 -1.41
CA ALA A 36 9.52 29.07 -0.43
C ALA A 36 9.02 28.06 0.59
N HIS A 37 8.97 28.43 1.86
CA HIS A 37 8.40 27.58 2.88
C HIS A 37 7.75 28.37 4.03
N ARG A 38 6.85 27.70 4.75
CA ARG A 38 6.19 28.19 5.96
C ARG A 38 6.14 27.07 6.99
N GLN A 39 6.33 27.45 8.26
CA GLN A 39 6.23 26.53 9.39
C GLN A 39 4.90 25.74 9.36
N PRO A 40 4.89 24.45 9.79
CA PRO A 40 5.97 23.77 10.52
C PRO A 40 7.08 23.19 9.65
N VAL A 41 7.05 23.34 8.33
CA VAL A 41 8.08 22.78 7.44
C VAL A 41 9.13 23.81 7.01
N ARG A 42 10.32 23.31 6.68
CA ARG A 42 11.43 24.08 6.12
C ARG A 42 12.08 23.30 5.00
N VAL A 43 12.26 23.95 3.86
CA VAL A 43 13.04 23.44 2.73
C VAL A 43 14.47 23.96 2.84
N GLN A 44 15.44 23.06 2.71
CA GLN A 44 16.86 23.39 2.72
C GLN A 44 17.49 22.89 1.41
N PRO A 45 18.00 23.79 0.56
CA PRO A 45 18.90 23.42 -0.53
C PRO A 45 20.13 22.71 0.02
N LEU A 46 20.56 21.65 -0.65
CA LEU A 46 21.77 20.90 -0.31
C LEU A 46 22.79 21.04 -1.44
N PRO A 47 23.68 22.04 -1.40
CA PRO A 47 24.75 22.14 -2.38
C PRO A 47 25.69 20.94 -2.24
N SER A 48 25.86 20.19 -3.32
CA SER A 48 26.77 19.06 -3.44
C SER A 48 27.62 19.25 -4.69
N ALA A 49 28.94 19.20 -4.55
CA ALA A 49 29.86 19.35 -5.68
C ALA A 49 29.66 18.23 -6.72
N LEU A 50 29.37 17.00 -6.25
CA LEU A 50 29.08 15.86 -7.12
C LEU A 50 27.77 16.05 -7.89
N SER A 51 26.73 16.54 -7.22
CA SER A 51 25.44 16.81 -7.87
C SER A 51 25.54 17.99 -8.84
N ALA A 52 26.30 19.03 -8.48
CA ALA A 52 26.57 20.15 -9.38
C ALA A 52 27.36 19.71 -10.63
N ALA A 53 28.31 18.78 -10.48
CA ALA A 53 29.04 18.21 -11.61
C ALA A 53 28.15 17.34 -12.52
N ALA A 54 27.17 16.65 -11.94
CA ALA A 54 26.14 15.91 -12.69
C ALA A 54 25.00 16.80 -13.24
N GLY A 55 25.00 18.10 -12.94
CA GLY A 55 23.96 19.03 -13.37
C GLY A 55 22.62 18.90 -12.62
N ALA A 56 22.60 18.27 -11.45
CA ALA A 56 21.41 18.03 -10.63
C ALA A 56 21.28 19.02 -9.45
N ALA A 57 20.03 19.37 -9.11
CA ALA A 57 19.70 20.12 -7.91
C ALA A 57 19.30 19.17 -6.77
N CYS A 58 19.54 19.59 -5.52
CA CYS A 58 19.21 18.80 -4.33
C CYS A 58 18.55 19.68 -3.27
N ALA A 59 17.48 19.18 -2.66
CA ALA A 59 16.84 19.81 -1.52
C ALA A 59 16.31 18.76 -0.52
N VAL A 60 16.20 19.15 0.74
CA VAL A 60 15.53 18.35 1.77
C VAL A 60 14.40 19.11 2.44
N LEU A 61 13.35 18.38 2.78
CA LEU A 61 12.29 18.83 3.67
C LEU A 61 12.62 18.45 5.12
N SER A 62 12.36 19.37 6.03
CA SER A 62 12.47 19.15 7.48
C SER A 62 11.24 19.72 8.18
N SER A 63 10.82 19.09 9.27
CA SER A 63 9.79 19.63 10.17
C SER A 63 10.46 20.24 11.41
N LEU A 64 10.03 21.45 11.75
CA LEU A 64 10.51 22.15 12.94
C LEU A 64 10.01 21.41 14.18
N GLY A 65 10.92 20.98 15.07
CA GLY A 65 10.57 20.13 16.22
C GLY A 65 10.63 18.62 15.95
N GLY A 66 11.11 18.21 14.77
CA GLY A 66 11.42 16.81 14.46
C GLY A 66 10.22 15.92 14.17
N GLY A 67 9.06 16.51 13.85
CA GLY A 67 7.86 15.80 13.41
C GLY A 67 6.64 16.73 13.31
N LEU A 68 5.52 16.18 12.85
CA LEU A 68 4.24 16.88 12.73
C LEU A 68 3.34 16.57 13.93
N LEU A 69 2.65 17.58 14.43
CA LEU A 69 1.69 17.44 15.51
C LEU A 69 0.31 17.06 14.97
N GLY A 70 -0.50 16.44 15.83
CA GLY A 70 -1.87 16.06 15.49
C GLY A 70 -2.70 17.25 15.00
N GLY A 71 -3.18 17.14 13.76
CA GLY A 71 -3.99 18.15 13.09
C GLY A 71 -3.21 19.19 12.28
N ASP A 72 -1.88 19.09 12.19
CA ASP A 72 -1.09 19.91 11.27
C ASP A 72 -1.47 19.59 9.80
N VAL A 73 -1.42 20.61 8.94
CA VAL A 73 -1.66 20.47 7.51
C VAL A 73 -0.41 20.96 6.77
N VAL A 74 0.14 20.17 5.87
CA VAL A 74 1.33 20.50 5.09
C VAL A 74 1.04 20.34 3.61
N GLU A 75 1.29 21.40 2.84
CA GLU A 75 1.25 21.37 1.38
C GLU A 75 2.68 21.40 0.83
N VAL A 76 3.01 20.47 -0.06
CA VAL A 76 4.30 20.39 -0.73
C VAL A 76 4.07 20.48 -2.23
N ASP A 77 4.63 21.49 -2.89
CA ASP A 77 4.54 21.70 -4.33
C ASP A 77 5.95 21.70 -4.93
N VAL A 78 6.23 20.79 -5.84
CA VAL A 78 7.53 20.67 -6.52
C VAL A 78 7.31 20.65 -8.02
N ASP A 79 7.85 21.67 -8.71
CA ASP A 79 7.83 21.78 -10.16
C ASP A 79 9.25 21.57 -10.70
N VAL A 80 9.43 20.56 -11.54
CA VAL A 80 10.68 20.28 -12.27
C VAL A 80 10.48 20.64 -13.74
N GLY A 81 11.18 21.68 -14.18
CA GLY A 81 11.13 22.18 -15.56
C GLY A 81 11.79 21.25 -16.57
N ALA A 82 11.60 21.55 -17.85
CA ALA A 82 12.06 20.70 -18.94
C ALA A 82 13.58 20.45 -18.86
N GLY A 83 13.98 19.18 -19.00
CA GLY A 83 15.37 18.74 -18.91
C GLY A 83 16.06 18.94 -17.54
N ALA A 84 15.36 19.44 -16.52
CA ALA A 84 15.95 19.65 -15.20
C ALA A 84 15.89 18.37 -14.35
N THR A 85 16.87 18.21 -13.46
CA THR A 85 17.01 17.07 -12.56
C THR A 85 16.99 17.55 -11.11
N LEU A 86 16.06 17.01 -10.32
CA LEU A 86 15.92 17.31 -8.89
C LEU A 86 15.89 16.03 -8.06
N TRP A 87 16.78 15.95 -7.08
CA TRP A 87 16.62 15.05 -5.93
C TRP A 87 15.99 15.80 -4.75
N PHE A 88 14.93 15.23 -4.19
CA PHE A 88 14.20 15.78 -3.07
C PHE A 88 14.04 14.72 -1.97
N GLY A 89 14.66 14.96 -0.81
CA GLY A 89 14.62 14.04 0.31
C GLY A 89 14.04 14.66 1.57
N SER A 90 14.22 13.97 2.69
CA SER A 90 14.01 14.53 4.02
C SER A 90 15.32 14.59 4.80
N GLN A 91 15.37 15.47 5.80
CA GLN A 91 16.51 15.52 6.71
C GLN A 91 16.55 14.31 7.65
N SER A 92 15.38 13.82 8.07
CA SER A 92 15.20 12.70 8.99
C SER A 92 13.79 12.13 8.89
N SER A 93 13.53 11.02 9.56
CA SER A 93 12.20 10.40 9.67
C SER A 93 11.12 11.40 10.07
N ASN A 94 9.97 11.38 9.40
CA ASN A 94 8.85 12.25 9.71
C ASN A 94 7.98 11.64 10.83
N LYS A 95 8.16 12.09 12.07
CA LYS A 95 7.40 11.59 13.23
C LYS A 95 6.01 12.21 13.25
N ILE A 96 4.96 11.40 13.39
CA ILE A 96 3.58 11.92 13.54
C ILE A 96 3.13 11.77 15.00
N TYR A 97 3.00 12.88 15.70
CA TYR A 97 2.63 12.90 17.11
C TYR A 97 1.12 12.89 17.31
N ARG A 98 0.66 12.21 18.37
CA ARG A 98 -0.74 12.27 18.84
C ARG A 98 -1.12 13.66 19.38
N LYS A 99 -2.41 14.02 19.35
CA LYS A 99 -2.93 15.23 20.03
C LYS A 99 -4.34 15.03 20.60
N LYS A 100 -4.80 15.98 21.43
CA LYS A 100 -6.08 15.93 22.19
C LYS A 100 -7.30 15.75 21.25
N ARG A 101 -8.31 15.00 21.72
CA ARG A 101 -9.46 14.37 21.01
C ARG A 101 -10.32 15.24 20.05
N ARG A 102 -10.04 16.53 19.83
CA ARG A 102 -10.95 17.46 19.11
C ARG A 102 -10.41 18.01 17.77
N ARG A 103 -9.29 17.51 17.24
CA ARG A 103 -8.76 17.92 15.91
C ARG A 103 -8.77 16.76 14.90
N GLY A 104 -8.85 17.12 13.61
CA GLY A 104 -8.76 16.17 12.49
C GLY A 104 -7.38 15.49 12.38
N PRO A 105 -7.20 14.56 11.43
CA PRO A 105 -5.92 13.91 11.20
C PRO A 105 -4.85 14.93 10.78
N THR A 106 -3.58 14.63 11.04
CA THR A 106 -2.46 15.32 10.39
C THR A 106 -2.52 15.03 8.88
N ARG A 107 -2.43 16.07 8.05
CA ARG A 107 -2.55 15.98 6.60
C ARG A 107 -1.28 16.44 5.91
N VAL A 108 -0.84 15.68 4.91
CA VAL A 108 0.26 16.07 4.03
C VAL A 108 -0.21 15.89 2.59
N ASP A 109 -0.28 16.98 1.84
CA ASP A 109 -0.69 17.00 0.45
C ASP A 109 0.50 17.41 -0.44
N ALA A 110 1.06 16.44 -1.15
CA ALA A 110 2.20 16.61 -2.05
C ALA A 110 1.75 16.64 -3.52
N ARG A 111 2.25 17.62 -4.27
CA ARG A 111 2.04 17.78 -5.71
C ARG A 111 3.39 17.90 -6.37
N TYR A 112 3.64 17.01 -7.31
CA TYR A 112 4.88 16.91 -8.05
C TYR A 112 4.56 17.02 -9.54
N ARG A 113 5.18 17.98 -10.23
CA ARG A 113 5.05 18.16 -11.68
C ARG A 113 6.42 18.04 -12.32
N VAL A 114 6.52 17.23 -13.37
CA VAL A 114 7.78 17.03 -14.11
C VAL A 114 7.52 17.22 -15.59
N ALA A 115 8.14 18.25 -16.16
CA ALA A 115 8.05 18.56 -17.57
C ALA A 115 8.94 17.62 -18.41
N GLY A 116 8.72 17.62 -19.73
CA GLY A 116 9.42 16.75 -20.69
C GLY A 116 10.95 16.73 -20.53
N GLY A 117 11.53 15.52 -20.53
CA GLY A 117 12.96 15.29 -20.34
C GLY A 117 13.48 15.55 -18.92
N GLY A 118 12.64 16.05 -18.00
CA GLY A 118 13.00 16.25 -16.59
C GLY A 118 13.07 14.95 -15.80
N LEU A 119 13.80 14.98 -14.68
CA LEU A 119 13.89 13.90 -13.71
C LEU A 119 13.60 14.40 -12.29
N LEU A 120 12.61 13.80 -11.62
CA LEU A 120 12.38 14.00 -10.19
C LEU A 120 12.62 12.71 -9.40
N VAL A 121 13.46 12.78 -8.37
CA VAL A 121 13.70 11.68 -7.43
C VAL A 121 13.29 12.11 -6.03
N VAL A 122 12.13 11.65 -5.55
CA VAL A 122 11.64 11.87 -4.19
C VAL A 122 12.01 10.68 -3.31
N ALA A 123 12.96 10.86 -2.41
CA ALA A 123 13.55 9.79 -1.60
C ALA A 123 13.66 10.19 -0.11
N PRO A 124 12.52 10.24 0.62
CA PRO A 124 12.49 10.59 2.03
C PRO A 124 12.83 9.40 2.95
N ASP A 125 13.21 9.73 4.18
CA ASP A 125 13.22 8.83 5.33
C ASP A 125 11.77 8.44 5.73
N PRO A 126 11.56 7.35 6.51
CA PRO A 126 10.22 6.89 6.86
C PRO A 126 9.37 7.92 7.60
N THR A 127 8.07 7.93 7.27
CA THR A 127 7.02 8.44 8.14
C THR A 127 6.80 7.46 9.28
N VAL A 128 6.85 7.94 10.52
CA VAL A 128 6.75 7.11 11.74
C VAL A 128 5.58 7.61 12.59
N PRO A 129 4.37 7.04 12.43
CA PRO A 129 3.21 7.42 13.22
C PRO A 129 3.31 6.88 14.65
N TYR A 130 3.12 7.76 15.63
CA TYR A 130 3.16 7.37 17.04
C TYR A 130 1.80 6.81 17.51
N ALA A 131 1.78 6.18 18.68
CA ALA A 131 0.59 5.59 19.26
C ALA A 131 -0.55 6.61 19.35
N ARG A 132 -1.73 6.22 18.88
CA ARG A 132 -2.93 7.06 18.81
C ARG A 132 -2.78 8.32 17.94
N SER A 133 -1.90 8.29 16.94
CA SER A 133 -1.84 9.32 15.90
C SER A 133 -2.78 8.98 14.75
N ARG A 134 -3.15 10.01 13.98
CA ARG A 134 -3.97 9.90 12.77
C ARG A 134 -3.30 10.66 11.65
N TYR A 135 -2.95 9.98 10.56
CA TYR A 135 -2.24 10.54 9.41
C TYR A 135 -3.03 10.32 8.11
N ARG A 136 -3.06 11.34 7.26
CA ARG A 136 -3.54 11.25 5.87
C ARG A 136 -2.56 11.92 4.92
N GLY A 137 -1.99 11.14 4.00
CA GLY A 137 -1.11 11.62 2.94
C GLY A 137 -1.78 11.54 1.57
N THR A 138 -1.65 12.58 0.75
CA THR A 138 -2.03 12.55 -0.66
C THR A 138 -0.83 12.96 -1.49
N THR A 139 -0.43 12.15 -2.46
CA THR A 139 0.63 12.48 -3.41
C THR A 139 0.07 12.45 -4.83
N ARG A 140 0.23 13.54 -5.58
CA ARG A 140 -0.11 13.62 -7.00
C ARG A 140 1.14 13.87 -7.81
N LEU A 141 1.48 12.94 -8.69
CA LEU A 141 2.62 13.00 -9.59
C LEU A 141 2.14 13.20 -11.02
N ALA A 142 2.27 14.41 -11.55
CA ALA A 142 1.91 14.76 -12.94
C ALA A 142 3.17 14.79 -13.81
N LEU A 143 3.16 13.97 -14.87
CA LEU A 143 4.30 13.74 -15.74
C LEU A 143 3.93 14.04 -17.19
N ASP A 144 4.81 14.75 -17.90
CA ASP A 144 4.78 14.79 -19.36
C ASP A 144 5.19 13.41 -19.95
N GLU A 145 4.95 13.21 -21.24
CA GLU A 145 5.16 11.90 -21.90
C GLU A 145 6.57 11.35 -21.65
N ASP A 146 7.60 12.17 -21.84
CA ASP A 146 9.02 11.77 -21.69
C ASP A 146 9.62 12.15 -20.33
N ALA A 147 8.79 12.55 -19.35
CA ALA A 147 9.27 12.87 -18.01
C ALA A 147 9.61 11.61 -17.21
N ARG A 148 10.70 11.67 -16.44
CA ARG A 148 11.18 10.60 -15.58
C ARG A 148 10.91 10.92 -14.12
N ALA A 149 10.45 9.94 -13.36
CA ALA A 149 10.23 10.15 -11.94
C ALA A 149 10.39 8.87 -11.11
N VAL A 150 10.92 9.06 -9.92
CA VAL A 150 10.99 8.04 -8.88
C VAL A 150 10.50 8.64 -7.57
N VAL A 151 9.48 8.04 -6.95
CA VAL A 151 8.90 8.48 -5.67
C VAL A 151 8.88 7.33 -4.69
N VAL A 152 9.44 7.53 -3.49
CA VAL A 152 9.37 6.58 -2.38
C VAL A 152 8.40 7.09 -1.32
N GLU A 153 7.38 6.29 -1.03
CA GLU A 153 6.54 6.40 0.16
C GLU A 153 7.02 5.37 1.17
N TRP A 154 7.28 5.76 2.42
CA TRP A 154 7.81 4.84 3.43
C TRP A 154 7.11 5.04 4.77
N LEU A 155 6.48 3.97 5.25
CA LEU A 155 5.89 3.84 6.57
C LEU A 155 6.75 2.99 7.53
N GLY A 156 7.00 3.50 8.72
CA GLY A 156 7.45 2.72 9.88
C GLY A 156 6.30 2.36 10.82
N SER A 157 6.40 1.23 11.52
CA SER A 157 5.37 0.71 12.43
C SER A 157 5.12 1.58 13.67
N GLY A 158 6.00 2.54 13.94
CA GLY A 158 5.94 3.41 15.11
C GLY A 158 7.26 3.41 15.86
N ARG A 159 7.21 3.57 17.18
CA ARG A 159 8.40 3.45 18.04
C ARG A 159 8.66 1.99 18.38
N ALA A 160 9.05 1.22 17.37
CA ALA A 160 9.36 -0.22 17.45
C ALA A 160 10.28 -0.58 18.64
N ALA A 161 11.35 0.19 18.85
CA ALA A 161 12.29 0.00 19.96
C ALA A 161 11.67 0.25 21.35
N ALA A 162 10.58 1.01 21.43
CA ALA A 162 9.81 1.24 22.65
C ALA A 162 8.58 0.31 22.77
N GLY A 163 8.51 -0.76 21.96
CA GLY A 163 7.40 -1.72 21.95
C GLY A 163 6.13 -1.21 21.24
N GLU A 164 6.19 -0.05 20.61
CA GLU A 164 5.05 0.57 19.94
C GLU A 164 5.06 0.21 18.45
N ARG A 165 4.26 -0.80 18.08
CA ARG A 165 4.11 -1.28 16.70
C ARG A 165 2.65 -1.20 16.29
N TRP A 166 2.38 -0.54 15.17
CA TRP A 166 1.05 -0.41 14.56
C TRP A 166 -0.01 0.15 15.53
N ALA A 167 0.43 0.96 16.51
CA ALA A 167 -0.40 1.45 17.61
C ALA A 167 -1.05 2.81 17.32
N PHE A 168 -0.95 3.30 16.08
CA PHE A 168 -1.64 4.50 15.62
C PHE A 168 -3.15 4.22 15.44
N ASP A 169 -3.98 5.26 15.49
CA ASP A 169 -5.43 5.11 15.28
C ASP A 169 -5.76 5.02 13.77
N GLU A 170 -5.00 5.74 12.94
CA GLU A 170 -5.19 5.77 11.49
C GLU A 170 -3.89 6.16 10.76
N PHE A 171 -3.55 5.39 9.73
CA PHE A 171 -2.65 5.80 8.67
C PHE A 171 -3.39 5.63 7.35
N ALA A 172 -3.45 6.67 6.52
CA ALA A 172 -3.91 6.56 5.15
C ALA A 172 -2.96 7.33 4.23
N ALA A 173 -2.62 6.73 3.10
CA ALA A 173 -1.80 7.34 2.06
C ALA A 173 -2.37 6.99 0.69
N GLU A 174 -2.52 7.98 -0.19
CA GLU A 174 -2.90 7.81 -1.58
C GLU A 174 -1.84 8.43 -2.48
N VAL A 175 -1.39 7.69 -3.49
CA VAL A 175 -0.50 8.15 -4.54
C VAL A 175 -1.20 7.99 -5.88
N ALA A 176 -1.34 9.08 -6.63
CA ALA A 176 -1.88 9.07 -7.97
C ALA A 176 -0.85 9.58 -8.98
N VAL A 177 -0.60 8.79 -10.02
CA VAL A 177 0.33 9.11 -11.11
C VAL A 177 -0.48 9.45 -12.35
N PHE A 178 -0.20 10.62 -12.91
CA PHE A 178 -0.85 11.17 -14.10
C PHE A 178 0.16 11.32 -15.23
N ARG A 179 -0.31 11.03 -16.45
CA ARG A 179 0.37 11.34 -17.70
C ARG A 179 -0.49 12.31 -18.48
N GLY A 180 -0.08 13.56 -18.57
CA GLY A 180 -0.99 14.65 -18.94
C GLY A 180 -2.21 14.68 -18.01
N GLU A 181 -3.42 14.59 -18.57
CA GLU A 181 -4.68 14.53 -17.81
C GLU A 181 -5.11 13.08 -17.45
N GLU A 182 -4.45 12.07 -18.00
CA GLU A 182 -4.80 10.66 -17.78
C GLU A 182 -4.23 10.16 -16.45
N CYS A 183 -5.09 9.67 -15.55
CA CYS A 183 -4.67 8.98 -14.33
C CYS A 183 -4.28 7.53 -14.64
N ILE A 184 -2.98 7.24 -14.68
CA ILE A 184 -2.45 5.94 -15.12
C ILE A 184 -2.21 4.95 -13.98
N CYS A 185 -2.09 5.40 -12.73
CA CYS A 185 -1.93 4.54 -11.55
C CYS A 185 -2.47 5.24 -10.30
N VAL A 186 -3.23 4.53 -9.47
CA VAL A 186 -3.57 4.96 -8.11
C VAL A 186 -3.16 3.86 -7.15
N ASP A 187 -2.48 4.23 -6.08
CA ASP A 187 -2.14 3.32 -5.00
C ASP A 187 -2.60 3.92 -3.69
N ALA A 188 -3.49 3.23 -2.99
CA ALA A 188 -4.06 3.70 -1.73
C ALA A 188 -3.86 2.64 -0.65
N VAL A 189 -3.28 3.06 0.47
CA VAL A 189 -3.07 2.23 1.66
C VAL A 189 -3.80 2.87 2.83
N SER A 190 -4.60 2.10 3.57
CA SER A 190 -5.22 2.55 4.82
C SER A 190 -5.11 1.48 5.88
N LEU A 191 -4.51 1.84 7.01
CA LEU A 191 -4.33 0.99 8.19
C LEU A 191 -5.01 1.67 9.38
N GLY A 192 -5.89 0.96 10.08
CA GLY A 192 -6.53 1.42 11.31
C GLY A 192 -5.98 0.72 12.55
N GLY A 193 -6.00 1.43 13.68
CA GLY A 193 -5.73 0.83 14.98
C GLY A 193 -6.82 -0.20 15.33
N GLY A 194 -6.46 -1.48 15.32
CA GLY A 194 -7.38 -2.60 15.57
C GLY A 194 -7.95 -3.27 14.33
N ASP A 195 -7.49 -2.92 13.12
CA ASP A 195 -7.81 -3.70 11.93
C ASP A 195 -7.11 -5.07 11.99
N ASP A 196 -7.81 -6.10 11.52
CA ASP A 196 -7.29 -7.46 11.33
C ASP A 196 -6.17 -7.51 10.25
N GLY A 197 -6.03 -6.42 9.47
CA GLY A 197 -4.94 -6.17 8.53
C GLY A 197 -3.73 -5.57 9.23
N GLY A 198 -2.63 -6.32 9.22
CA GLY A 198 -1.37 -5.91 9.83
C GLY A 198 -0.17 -6.50 9.11
N ALA A 199 1.00 -5.95 9.43
CA ALA A 199 2.30 -6.32 8.88
C ALA A 199 2.80 -7.74 9.18
N ASP A 200 2.25 -8.35 10.23
CA ASP A 200 2.95 -9.44 10.91
C ASP A 200 2.44 -10.82 10.47
N VAL A 201 2.23 -10.99 9.16
CA VAL A 201 1.92 -12.31 8.59
C VAL A 201 3.17 -13.19 8.63
N GLY A 202 3.03 -14.40 9.18
CA GLY A 202 4.15 -15.34 9.33
C GLY A 202 4.95 -15.17 10.61
N GLY A 203 4.47 -14.39 11.59
CA GLY A 203 5.13 -14.22 12.89
C GLY A 203 6.43 -13.41 12.85
N VAL A 204 6.73 -12.76 11.72
CA VAL A 204 7.89 -11.88 11.57
C VAL A 204 7.41 -10.43 11.71
N PRO A 205 7.90 -9.66 12.70
CA PRO A 205 7.56 -8.26 12.84
C PRO A 205 8.23 -7.47 11.72
N ARG A 206 7.45 -7.07 10.70
CA ARG A 206 7.98 -6.29 9.58
C ARG A 206 7.74 -4.82 9.83
N ASP A 207 8.61 -4.16 10.58
CA ASP A 207 8.35 -2.79 11.03
C ASP A 207 8.35 -1.71 9.95
N HIS A 208 8.71 -2.04 8.72
CA HIS A 208 8.85 -1.07 7.66
C HIS A 208 8.21 -1.56 6.37
N VAL A 209 7.41 -0.68 5.75
CA VAL A 209 6.86 -0.84 4.41
C VAL A 209 7.24 0.37 3.59
N ALA A 210 7.90 0.15 2.45
CA ALA A 210 8.17 1.21 1.48
C ALA A 210 7.58 0.84 0.12
N THR A 211 6.93 1.80 -0.52
CA THR A 211 6.46 1.68 -1.91
C THR A 211 7.26 2.65 -2.78
N LEU A 212 7.84 2.11 -3.85
CA LEU A 212 8.56 2.83 -4.88
C LEU A 212 7.67 2.91 -6.12
N TYR A 213 7.44 4.12 -6.63
CA TYR A 213 6.80 4.38 -7.92
C TYR A 213 7.86 4.89 -8.88
N CYS A 214 8.01 4.23 -10.03
CA CYS A 214 9.07 4.51 -10.98
C CYS A 214 8.48 4.60 -12.40
N ARG A 215 8.72 5.70 -13.12
CA ARG A 215 8.36 5.87 -14.53
C ARG A 215 9.52 6.49 -15.31
N GLY A 216 9.76 6.00 -16.53
CA GLY A 216 10.80 6.53 -17.40
C GLY A 216 12.24 6.20 -16.96
N CYS A 217 12.42 5.30 -16.00
CA CYS A 217 13.73 4.85 -15.52
C CYS A 217 13.89 3.32 -15.71
N PRO A 218 14.16 2.84 -16.95
CA PRO A 218 14.23 1.41 -17.24
C PRO A 218 15.30 0.68 -16.43
N ASP A 219 16.45 1.32 -16.16
CA ASP A 219 17.51 0.71 -15.37
C ASP A 219 17.12 0.51 -13.90
N VAL A 220 16.34 1.44 -13.33
CA VAL A 220 15.76 1.30 -11.98
C VAL A 220 14.73 0.18 -11.99
N ALA A 221 13.84 0.13 -12.97
CA ALA A 221 12.85 -0.94 -13.12
C ALA A 221 13.50 -2.33 -13.25
N ALA A 222 14.55 -2.44 -14.06
CA ALA A 222 15.32 -3.67 -14.22
C ALA A 222 16.02 -4.07 -12.90
N ARG A 223 16.60 -3.11 -12.19
CA ARG A 223 17.24 -3.36 -10.89
C ARG A 223 16.24 -3.80 -9.82
N VAL A 224 15.05 -3.21 -9.80
CA VAL A 224 13.93 -3.64 -8.94
C VAL A 224 13.58 -5.10 -9.23
N ALA A 225 13.37 -5.45 -10.50
CA ALA A 225 13.01 -6.81 -10.89
C ALA A 225 14.10 -7.83 -10.51
N ALA A 226 15.38 -7.50 -10.75
CA ALA A 226 16.50 -8.35 -10.41
C ALA A 226 16.66 -8.53 -8.89
N THR A 227 16.52 -7.45 -8.11
CA THR A 227 16.59 -7.50 -6.63
C THR A 227 15.40 -8.28 -6.05
N SER A 228 14.20 -8.11 -6.62
CA SER A 228 13.01 -8.85 -6.24
C SER A 228 13.20 -10.35 -6.46
N LEU A 229 13.70 -10.74 -7.64
CA LEU A 229 14.01 -12.13 -7.98
C LEU A 229 15.08 -12.73 -7.06
N ALA A 230 16.17 -11.98 -6.81
CA ALA A 230 17.25 -12.43 -5.93
C ALA A 230 16.76 -12.67 -4.49
N LEU A 231 15.89 -11.79 -3.97
CA LEU A 231 15.25 -11.97 -2.67
C LEU A 231 14.33 -13.20 -2.66
N THR A 232 13.51 -13.38 -3.69
CA THR A 232 12.64 -14.56 -3.84
C THR A 232 13.46 -15.86 -3.79
N VAL A 233 14.58 -15.92 -4.53
CA VAL A 233 15.48 -17.09 -4.55
C VAL A 233 16.19 -17.30 -3.21
N ALA A 234 16.71 -16.24 -2.59
CA ALA A 234 17.41 -16.34 -1.31
C ALA A 234 16.51 -16.83 -0.16
N ARG A 235 15.19 -16.67 -0.30
CA ARG A 235 14.19 -17.23 0.62
C ARG A 235 13.85 -18.70 0.35
N GLY A 236 14.50 -19.32 -0.63
CA GLY A 236 14.33 -20.74 -0.96
C GLY A 236 13.21 -21.03 -1.96
N ALA A 237 12.54 -20.01 -2.50
CA ALA A 237 11.54 -20.21 -3.54
C ALA A 237 12.21 -20.62 -4.86
N ARG A 238 11.61 -21.59 -5.57
CA ARG A 238 12.01 -21.90 -6.94
C ARG A 238 11.44 -20.82 -7.85
N ALA A 239 12.30 -19.94 -8.33
CA ALA A 239 11.92 -18.87 -9.24
C ALA A 239 12.32 -19.20 -10.69
N ARG A 240 11.54 -18.70 -11.66
CA ARG A 240 11.90 -18.79 -13.08
C ARG A 240 13.25 -18.08 -13.27
N ARG A 241 14.23 -18.79 -13.84
CA ARG A 241 15.47 -18.16 -14.28
C ARG A 241 15.14 -17.19 -15.41
N GLY A 242 15.06 -15.90 -15.09
CA GLY A 242 14.82 -14.83 -16.04
C GLY A 242 15.81 -13.70 -15.78
N GLY A 243 16.86 -13.63 -16.60
CA GLY A 243 17.93 -12.64 -16.49
C GLY A 243 19.26 -13.25 -16.04
N ALA A 244 20.37 -12.68 -16.52
CA ALA A 244 21.72 -13.02 -16.05
C ALA A 244 21.80 -12.89 -14.53
N GLU A 245 22.64 -13.70 -13.88
CA GLU A 245 22.95 -13.51 -12.46
C GLU A 245 23.38 -12.06 -12.24
N ASP A 246 22.59 -11.32 -11.47
CA ASP A 246 22.88 -9.93 -11.17
C ASP A 246 23.68 -9.88 -9.87
N ASP A 247 25.00 -9.85 -10.00
CA ASP A 247 25.93 -9.78 -8.87
C ASP A 247 25.61 -8.62 -7.92
N ALA A 248 25.10 -7.49 -8.42
CA ALA A 248 24.76 -6.36 -7.57
C ALA A 248 23.50 -6.66 -6.73
N ALA A 249 22.48 -7.28 -7.32
CA ALA A 249 21.31 -7.74 -6.58
C ALA A 249 21.72 -8.79 -5.52
N ASN A 250 22.52 -9.79 -5.91
CA ASN A 250 22.99 -10.84 -5.01
C ASN A 250 23.82 -10.31 -3.83
N ARG A 251 24.70 -9.33 -4.07
CA ARG A 251 25.47 -8.66 -2.99
C ARG A 251 24.56 -7.96 -1.99
N VAL A 252 23.49 -7.32 -2.45
CA VAL A 252 22.56 -6.61 -1.58
C VAL A 252 21.82 -7.59 -0.71
N VAL A 253 21.30 -8.66 -1.31
CA VAL A 253 20.62 -9.74 -0.57
C VAL A 253 21.54 -10.37 0.47
N ALA A 254 22.79 -10.66 0.12
CA ALA A 254 23.78 -11.18 1.04
C ALA A 254 24.15 -10.22 2.19
N SER A 255 23.88 -8.92 2.03
CA SER A 255 24.15 -7.89 3.04
C SER A 255 23.00 -7.63 4.01
N LEU A 256 21.81 -8.20 3.76
CA LEU A 256 20.63 -7.97 4.59
C LEU A 256 20.75 -8.75 5.90
N GLY A 257 20.35 -8.10 6.99
CA GLY A 257 20.41 -8.73 8.32
C GLY A 257 19.10 -9.39 8.76
N GLY A 258 18.03 -9.27 7.96
CA GLY A 258 16.68 -9.64 8.36
C GLY A 258 15.80 -10.19 7.24
N ASP A 259 14.58 -10.57 7.62
CA ASP A 259 13.55 -11.09 6.73
C ASP A 259 12.93 -9.91 5.93
N ALA A 260 13.49 -9.68 4.74
CA ALA A 260 13.00 -8.70 3.79
C ALA A 260 12.23 -9.36 2.64
N LEU A 261 11.28 -8.61 2.10
CA LEU A 261 10.48 -8.93 0.93
C LEU A 261 10.54 -7.76 -0.05
N LEU A 262 10.59 -8.05 -1.33
CA LEU A 262 10.43 -7.07 -2.40
C LEU A 262 9.61 -7.71 -3.50
N GLY A 263 8.41 -7.18 -3.74
CA GLY A 263 7.58 -7.51 -4.89
C GLY A 263 7.46 -6.32 -5.83
N SER A 264 7.32 -6.56 -7.13
CA SER A 264 7.13 -5.51 -8.12
C SER A 264 5.98 -5.83 -9.08
N SER A 265 5.26 -4.79 -9.48
CA SER A 265 4.15 -4.85 -10.42
C SER A 265 4.36 -3.84 -11.56
N ASP A 266 4.05 -4.24 -12.78
CA ASP A 266 3.84 -3.30 -13.88
C ASP A 266 2.41 -2.75 -13.78
N ALA A 267 2.31 -1.50 -13.35
CA ALA A 267 1.05 -0.79 -13.24
C ALA A 267 0.47 -0.40 -14.61
N GLY A 268 1.22 -0.54 -15.70
CA GLY A 268 0.89 -0.03 -17.02
C GLY A 268 1.24 1.45 -17.17
N GLY A 269 1.18 1.98 -18.40
CA GLY A 269 1.55 3.38 -18.68
C GLY A 269 3.03 3.70 -18.43
N GLY A 270 3.88 2.67 -18.40
CA GLY A 270 5.31 2.77 -18.10
C GLY A 270 5.64 2.93 -16.61
N VAL A 271 4.67 2.70 -15.71
CA VAL A 271 4.85 2.80 -14.26
C VAL A 271 5.15 1.43 -13.67
N VAL A 272 6.28 1.33 -12.96
CA VAL A 272 6.61 0.19 -12.09
C VAL A 272 6.34 0.59 -10.65
N VAL A 273 5.57 -0.24 -9.95
CA VAL A 273 5.33 -0.12 -8.52
C VAL A 273 6.06 -1.26 -7.81
N ALA A 274 6.95 -0.94 -6.89
CA ALA A 274 7.68 -1.92 -6.09
C ALA A 274 7.38 -1.73 -4.62
N ARG A 275 7.18 -2.82 -3.87
CA ARG A 275 6.92 -2.76 -2.44
C ARG A 275 7.93 -3.58 -1.67
N VAL A 276 8.58 -2.92 -0.73
CA VAL A 276 9.52 -3.50 0.22
C VAL A 276 8.82 -3.65 1.56
N ALA A 277 8.97 -4.81 2.19
CA ALA A 277 8.61 -5.01 3.58
C ALA A 277 9.79 -5.64 4.32
N ALA A 278 10.21 -5.05 5.44
CA ALA A 278 11.34 -5.56 6.22
C ALA A 278 11.18 -5.28 7.72
N ALA A 279 11.84 -6.11 8.53
CA ALA A 279 11.90 -5.92 9.98
C ALA A 279 12.74 -4.70 10.40
N ARG A 280 13.77 -4.34 9.62
CA ARG A 280 14.72 -3.29 9.97
C ARG A 280 14.72 -2.19 8.93
N ALA A 281 14.74 -0.93 9.39
CA ALA A 281 14.88 0.22 8.50
C ALA A 281 16.15 0.12 7.63
N GLU A 282 17.22 -0.43 8.19
CA GLU A 282 18.49 -0.61 7.50
C GLU A 282 18.37 -1.51 6.26
N ASP A 283 17.59 -2.59 6.34
CA ASP A 283 17.39 -3.49 5.20
C ASP A 283 16.60 -2.78 4.08
N VAL A 284 15.63 -1.94 4.45
CA VAL A 284 14.93 -1.07 3.47
C VAL A 284 15.89 -0.06 2.85
N TYR A 285 16.74 0.61 3.63
CA TYR A 285 17.76 1.52 3.07
C TYR A 285 18.72 0.81 2.12
N ARG A 286 19.19 -0.39 2.45
CA ARG A 286 20.08 -1.19 1.57
C ARG A 286 19.38 -1.54 0.26
N ILE A 287 18.13 -2.00 0.33
CA ILE A 287 17.33 -2.33 -0.85
C ILE A 287 17.08 -1.09 -1.70
N LEU A 288 16.63 0.03 -1.09
CA LEU A 288 16.39 1.28 -1.80
C LEU A 288 17.66 1.85 -2.43
N ALA A 289 18.78 1.87 -1.71
CA ALA A 289 20.07 2.31 -2.24
C ALA A 289 20.53 1.46 -3.43
N ALA A 290 20.27 0.15 -3.39
CA ALA A 290 20.57 -0.75 -4.49
C ALA A 290 19.70 -0.50 -5.72
N VAL A 291 18.38 -0.44 -5.54
CA VAL A 291 17.44 -0.27 -6.67
C VAL A 291 17.55 1.11 -7.32
N LEU A 292 17.95 2.12 -6.55
CA LEU A 292 18.16 3.49 -7.03
C LEU A 292 19.60 3.78 -7.48
N ALA A 293 20.53 2.83 -7.33
CA ALA A 293 21.92 3.01 -7.74
C ALA A 293 22.10 3.47 -9.20
N PRO A 294 21.28 3.03 -10.19
CA PRO A 294 21.40 3.53 -11.56
C PRO A 294 21.27 5.05 -11.71
N LEU A 295 20.55 5.71 -10.80
CA LEU A 295 20.35 7.17 -10.82
C LEU A 295 21.61 7.97 -10.43
N GLU A 296 22.70 7.31 -10.02
CA GLU A 296 23.98 7.97 -9.77
C GLU A 296 24.50 8.72 -11.01
N ALA A 297 24.22 8.20 -12.20
CA ALA A 297 24.59 8.86 -13.46
C ALA A 297 23.89 10.21 -13.64
N ASP A 298 22.64 10.34 -13.19
CA ASP A 298 21.86 11.58 -13.29
C ASP A 298 22.10 12.52 -12.09
N LEU A 299 22.34 11.98 -10.90
CA LEU A 299 22.38 12.74 -9.65
C LEU A 299 23.79 13.07 -9.15
N GLY A 300 24.80 12.36 -9.65
CA GLY A 300 26.18 12.41 -9.16
C GLY A 300 26.41 11.69 -7.83
N PHE A 301 25.37 11.08 -7.25
CA PHE A 301 25.47 10.25 -6.04
C PHE A 301 24.37 9.19 -6.02
N ARG A 302 24.55 8.17 -5.19
CA ARG A 302 23.55 7.12 -4.96
C ARG A 302 22.55 7.52 -3.87
N PRO A 303 21.25 7.58 -4.17
CA PRO A 303 20.23 7.80 -3.14
C PRO A 303 20.37 6.82 -1.97
N TYR A 304 20.22 7.30 -0.73
CA TYR A 304 20.35 6.55 0.53
C TYR A 304 21.73 5.96 0.85
N ALA A 305 22.77 6.16 0.04
CA ALA A 305 24.10 5.62 0.34
C ALA A 305 24.70 6.19 1.65
N ASP A 306 24.41 7.45 1.96
CA ASP A 306 24.77 8.10 3.22
C ASP A 306 24.10 7.40 4.42
N ARG A 307 22.82 7.04 4.29
CA ARG A 307 22.07 6.31 5.32
C ARG A 307 22.67 4.94 5.58
N VAL A 308 23.01 4.20 4.53
CA VAL A 308 23.66 2.88 4.64
C VAL A 308 25.04 2.99 5.29
N ALA A 309 25.83 4.02 4.96
CA ALA A 309 27.15 4.25 5.56
C ALA A 309 27.05 4.65 7.04
N ALA A 310 26.09 5.50 7.40
CA ALA A 310 25.85 5.94 8.77
C ALA A 310 25.43 4.80 9.71
N THR A 311 24.79 3.75 9.19
CA THR A 311 24.44 2.58 10.01
C THR A 311 25.67 1.72 10.33
N LYS A 312 26.70 1.69 9.46
CA LYS A 312 27.95 0.96 9.72
C LYS A 312 28.80 1.56 10.85
N SER A 313 28.68 2.87 11.12
CA SER A 313 29.42 3.56 12.19
C SER A 313 28.73 3.47 13.56
N ARG A 314 27.47 3.05 13.61
CA ARG A 314 26.75 2.70 14.84
C ARG A 314 26.80 1.19 15.02
N GLY A 315 27.88 0.70 15.61
CA GLY A 315 27.99 -0.68 16.06
C GLY A 315 26.76 -1.06 16.91
N GLY A 316 26.19 -2.23 16.63
CA GLY A 316 24.98 -2.72 17.25
C GLY A 316 25.07 -2.68 18.77
N VAL A 317 24.12 -2.00 19.40
CA VAL A 317 23.81 -2.19 20.81
C VAL A 317 22.64 -3.16 20.83
N ASP A 318 22.93 -4.41 21.20
CA ASP A 318 21.92 -5.34 21.70
C ASP A 318 21.41 -4.80 23.04
N ASP A 319 20.23 -4.18 23.03
CA ASP A 319 19.58 -3.74 24.26
C ASP A 319 18.47 -4.74 24.65
N ALA A 320 18.68 -5.34 25.82
CA ALA A 320 17.85 -6.37 26.40
C ALA A 320 16.40 -5.91 26.59
N ALA A 321 15.48 -6.81 26.25
CA ALA A 321 14.04 -6.64 26.34
C ALA A 321 13.56 -6.35 27.78
N HIS A 322 12.64 -5.40 27.91
CA HIS A 322 11.76 -5.26 29.07
C HIS A 322 10.31 -5.54 28.64
N PRO A 323 9.50 -6.21 29.48
CA PRO A 323 8.18 -6.66 29.08
C PRO A 323 7.20 -5.50 28.83
N PRO A 324 6.30 -5.62 27.85
CA PRO A 324 5.37 -4.56 27.49
C PRO A 324 4.28 -4.38 28.57
N PRO A 325 3.77 -3.15 28.79
CA PRO A 325 2.59 -2.94 29.61
C PRO A 325 1.33 -3.47 28.90
N PRO A 326 0.30 -3.93 29.66
CA PRO A 326 -0.90 -4.52 29.10
C PRO A 326 -1.73 -3.52 28.28
N PRO A 327 -2.43 -3.99 27.24
CA PRO A 327 -3.23 -3.12 26.36
C PRO A 327 -4.42 -2.51 27.10
N PRO A 328 -4.81 -1.25 26.78
CA PRO A 328 -6.00 -0.64 27.34
C PRO A 328 -7.28 -1.28 26.78
N PRO A 329 -8.36 -1.36 27.58
CA PRO A 329 -9.62 -1.96 27.15
C PRO A 329 -10.31 -1.12 26.06
N PRO A 330 -11.03 -1.78 25.12
CA PRO A 330 -11.75 -1.10 24.05
C PRO A 330 -12.93 -0.27 24.61
N PRO A 331 -13.28 0.86 23.96
CA PRO A 331 -14.50 1.61 24.31
C PRO A 331 -15.76 0.81 23.92
N PRO A 332 -16.90 1.03 24.61
CA PRO A 332 -18.13 0.30 24.36
C PRO A 332 -18.74 0.68 23.00
N GLU A 333 -19.20 -0.34 22.29
CA GLU A 333 -19.86 -0.26 20.98
C GLU A 333 -21.36 0.01 21.13
N GLU A 334 -21.86 0.95 20.34
CA GLU A 334 -23.29 1.11 20.08
C GLU A 334 -23.60 0.33 18.79
N SER A 335 -24.35 -0.77 18.93
CA SER A 335 -24.73 -1.65 17.82
C SER A 335 -25.91 -1.05 17.05
N ALA A 336 -25.71 -0.77 15.76
CA ALA A 336 -26.84 -0.58 14.85
C ALA A 336 -27.50 -1.95 14.53
N PRO A 337 -28.84 -2.02 14.41
CA PRO A 337 -29.52 -3.27 14.14
C PRO A 337 -29.27 -3.77 12.71
N VAL A 338 -29.11 -5.09 12.57
CA VAL A 338 -29.02 -5.80 11.29
C VAL A 338 -30.45 -6.00 10.75
N PRO A 339 -30.76 -5.65 9.49
CA PRO A 339 -32.09 -5.89 8.93
C PRO A 339 -32.34 -7.38 8.67
N GLU A 340 -33.54 -7.87 8.99
CA GLU A 340 -33.99 -9.23 8.69
C GLU A 340 -34.20 -9.41 7.18
N ALA A 341 -33.35 -10.23 6.55
CA ALA A 341 -33.50 -10.65 5.16
C ALA A 341 -34.62 -11.71 5.01
N THR A 342 -35.36 -11.66 3.90
CA THR A 342 -36.35 -12.69 3.56
C THR A 342 -35.68 -14.04 3.24
N ALA A 343 -36.31 -15.15 3.63
CA ALA A 343 -35.73 -16.50 3.49
C ALA A 343 -35.29 -16.88 2.05
N SER A 344 -35.89 -16.27 1.01
CA SER A 344 -35.50 -16.47 -0.39
C SER A 344 -34.21 -15.74 -0.77
N THR A 345 -33.99 -14.53 -0.28
CA THR A 345 -32.80 -13.71 -0.59
C THR A 345 -31.56 -14.23 0.14
N THR A 346 -31.72 -14.80 1.34
CA THR A 346 -30.64 -15.48 2.06
C THR A 346 -30.13 -16.74 1.34
N ARG A 347 -31.02 -17.53 0.72
CA ARG A 347 -30.61 -18.73 -0.04
C ARG A 347 -29.79 -18.39 -1.27
N LEU A 348 -30.15 -17.30 -1.96
CA LEU A 348 -29.37 -16.81 -3.11
C LEU A 348 -27.98 -16.35 -2.68
N ALA A 349 -27.85 -15.71 -1.52
CA ALA A 349 -26.55 -15.33 -0.97
C ALA A 349 -25.65 -16.55 -0.68
N PHE A 350 -26.21 -17.66 -0.19
CA PHE A 350 -25.46 -18.91 -0.04
C PHE A 350 -24.96 -19.45 -1.37
N GLN A 351 -25.78 -19.40 -2.42
CA GLN A 351 -25.36 -19.81 -3.76
C GLN A 351 -24.23 -18.91 -4.30
N LEU A 352 -24.32 -17.59 -4.11
CA LEU A 352 -23.27 -16.65 -4.51
C LEU A 352 -21.97 -16.83 -3.72
N ALA A 353 -22.06 -17.36 -2.50
CA ALA A 353 -20.91 -17.67 -1.65
C ALA A 353 -20.49 -19.16 -1.72
N ASP A 354 -21.05 -19.94 -2.66
CA ASP A 354 -20.76 -21.37 -2.79
C ASP A 354 -19.41 -21.59 -3.50
N ALA A 355 -18.67 -22.63 -3.11
CA ALA A 355 -17.39 -22.98 -3.73
C ALA A 355 -17.56 -23.54 -5.14
N THR A 356 -18.76 -24.05 -5.45
CA THR A 356 -19.15 -24.58 -6.75
C THR A 356 -19.59 -23.51 -7.74
N LEU A 357 -19.72 -22.24 -7.30
CA LEU A 357 -20.03 -21.13 -8.19
C LEU A 357 -18.96 -21.06 -9.30
N PRO A 358 -19.33 -21.10 -10.60
CA PRO A 358 -18.39 -21.29 -11.71
C PRO A 358 -17.63 -19.99 -12.07
N THR A 359 -17.11 -19.30 -11.05
CA THR A 359 -16.29 -18.09 -11.21
C THR A 359 -14.82 -18.41 -11.45
N GLY A 360 -14.38 -19.62 -11.08
CA GLY A 360 -12.97 -20.00 -11.08
C GLY A 360 -12.20 -19.51 -9.85
N GLY A 361 -12.88 -19.10 -8.77
CA GLY A 361 -12.26 -18.69 -7.50
C GLY A 361 -11.19 -19.66 -6.99
N PHE A 362 -11.45 -20.96 -7.11
CA PHE A 362 -10.52 -22.02 -6.73
C PHE A 362 -9.16 -21.97 -7.47
N ALA A 363 -9.06 -21.31 -8.62
CA ALA A 363 -7.81 -21.21 -9.36
C ALA A 363 -6.84 -20.17 -8.78
N HIS A 364 -7.27 -19.37 -7.80
CA HIS A 364 -6.50 -18.28 -7.20
C HIS A 364 -6.20 -18.55 -5.72
N SER A 365 -4.99 -18.19 -5.27
CA SER A 365 -4.56 -18.31 -3.87
C SER A 365 -4.56 -16.98 -3.11
N GLY A 366 -4.76 -15.87 -3.82
CA GLY A 366 -4.65 -14.52 -3.26
C GLY A 366 -3.25 -14.18 -2.76
N GLY A 367 -2.21 -14.79 -3.32
CA GLY A 367 -0.82 -14.67 -2.88
C GLY A 367 -0.38 -15.66 -1.79
N LEU A 368 -1.26 -16.55 -1.29
CA LEU A 368 -0.90 -17.55 -0.27
C LEU A 368 0.15 -18.55 -0.79
N GLU A 369 0.10 -18.92 -2.07
CA GLU A 369 1.12 -19.76 -2.68
C GLU A 369 2.50 -19.08 -2.64
N ALA A 370 2.56 -17.79 -2.98
CA ALA A 370 3.80 -17.02 -2.88
C ALA A 370 4.27 -16.91 -1.43
N ALA A 371 3.35 -16.66 -0.48
CA ALA A 371 3.67 -16.63 0.94
C ALA A 371 4.29 -17.95 1.43
N PHE A 372 3.77 -19.08 0.95
CA PHE A 372 4.30 -20.41 1.27
C PHE A 372 5.68 -20.64 0.66
N GLN A 373 5.84 -20.38 -0.64
CA GLN A 373 7.13 -20.62 -1.33
C GLN A 373 8.24 -19.68 -0.84
N LEU A 374 7.90 -18.46 -0.41
CA LEU A 374 8.82 -17.51 0.22
C LEU A 374 9.09 -17.83 1.71
N GLY A 375 8.51 -18.90 2.25
CA GLY A 375 8.68 -19.30 3.66
C GLY A 375 8.09 -18.31 4.68
N VAL A 376 7.22 -17.39 4.24
CA VAL A 376 6.49 -16.45 5.10
C VAL A 376 5.39 -17.21 5.86
N VAL A 377 4.63 -18.04 5.16
CA VAL A 377 3.67 -18.97 5.77
C VAL A 377 4.26 -20.36 5.71
N ARG A 378 4.34 -21.07 6.84
CA ARG A 378 4.98 -22.40 6.91
C ARG A 378 3.95 -23.49 7.16
N LYS A 379 4.29 -24.71 6.76
CA LYS A 379 3.45 -25.88 7.03
C LYS A 379 3.27 -26.05 8.54
N GLY A 380 2.02 -26.20 8.98
CA GLY A 380 1.67 -26.34 10.40
C GLY A 380 1.62 -25.03 11.19
N ASP A 381 1.90 -23.88 10.56
CA ASP A 381 1.75 -22.56 11.18
C ASP A 381 0.33 -22.02 10.95
N ASP A 382 -0.61 -22.52 11.75
CA ASP A 382 -2.02 -22.12 11.65
C ASP A 382 -2.22 -20.63 11.93
N ALA A 383 -1.40 -20.05 12.80
CA ALA A 383 -1.48 -18.65 13.17
C ALA A 383 -1.14 -17.77 11.97
N ALA A 384 -0.11 -18.14 11.20
CA ALA A 384 0.22 -17.44 9.96
C ALA A 384 -0.88 -17.57 8.90
N VAL A 385 -1.50 -18.75 8.75
CA VAL A 385 -2.62 -18.95 7.81
C VAL A 385 -3.83 -18.11 8.22
N ALA A 386 -4.17 -18.09 9.51
CA ALA A 386 -5.26 -17.26 10.04
C ALA A 386 -4.95 -15.77 9.85
N ALA A 387 -3.74 -15.32 10.17
CA ALA A 387 -3.30 -13.94 9.95
C ALA A 387 -3.38 -13.53 8.47
N PHE A 388 -3.01 -14.43 7.56
CA PHE A 388 -3.15 -14.19 6.12
C PHE A 388 -4.62 -14.01 5.72
N ALA A 389 -5.51 -14.89 6.17
CA ALA A 389 -6.95 -14.80 5.88
C ALA A 389 -7.56 -13.51 6.45
N LEU A 390 -7.13 -13.09 7.63
CA LEU A 390 -7.53 -11.85 8.28
C LEU A 390 -7.07 -10.60 7.52
N ALA A 391 -5.85 -10.61 7.00
CA ALA A 391 -5.35 -9.54 6.14
C ALA A 391 -6.14 -9.44 4.83
N VAL A 392 -6.45 -10.58 4.19
CA VAL A 392 -7.33 -10.62 3.00
C VAL A 392 -8.75 -10.11 3.32
N ARG A 393 -9.30 -10.48 4.48
CA ARG A 393 -10.59 -9.99 4.97
C ARG A 393 -10.58 -8.47 5.14
N SER A 394 -9.52 -7.93 5.74
CA SER A 394 -9.35 -6.49 5.94
C SER A 394 -9.32 -5.73 4.62
N THR A 395 -8.49 -6.15 3.66
CA THR A 395 -8.43 -5.54 2.33
C THR A 395 -9.77 -5.69 1.60
N THR A 396 -10.47 -6.80 1.76
CA THR A 396 -11.81 -6.99 1.17
C THR A 396 -12.79 -5.93 1.69
N ALA A 397 -12.77 -5.66 3.00
CA ALA A 397 -13.64 -4.67 3.60
C ALA A 397 -13.28 -3.21 3.26
N THR A 398 -11.99 -2.87 3.19
CA THR A 398 -11.55 -1.48 2.98
C THR A 398 -11.40 -1.10 1.50
N LEU A 399 -11.09 -2.08 0.63
CA LEU A 399 -10.88 -1.84 -0.79
C LEU A 399 -12.05 -2.32 -1.64
N HIS A 400 -12.52 -3.56 -1.49
CA HIS A 400 -13.48 -4.16 -2.42
C HIS A 400 -14.95 -3.89 -2.08
N ALA A 401 -15.31 -3.97 -0.79
CA ALA A 401 -16.67 -3.76 -0.31
C ALA A 401 -17.29 -2.40 -0.69
N PRO A 402 -16.58 -1.26 -0.67
CA PRO A 402 -17.13 0.02 -1.13
C PRO A 402 -17.59 -0.02 -2.59
N PHE A 403 -16.83 -0.69 -3.46
CA PHE A 403 -17.19 -0.83 -4.87
C PHE A 403 -18.35 -1.78 -5.08
N LEU A 404 -18.43 -2.86 -4.31
CA LEU A 404 -19.57 -3.77 -4.33
C LEU A 404 -20.84 -3.04 -3.92
N ALA A 405 -20.81 -2.30 -2.81
CA ALA A 405 -21.96 -1.53 -2.32
C ALA A 405 -22.39 -0.44 -3.32
N ALA A 406 -21.44 0.28 -3.91
CA ALA A 406 -21.73 1.29 -4.94
C ALA A 406 -22.30 0.66 -6.21
N ALA A 407 -21.79 -0.50 -6.64
CA ALA A 407 -22.30 -1.23 -7.79
C ALA A 407 -23.70 -1.79 -7.54
N HIS A 408 -23.96 -2.24 -6.31
CA HIS A 408 -25.28 -2.68 -5.89
C HIS A 408 -26.29 -1.53 -5.96
N ALA A 409 -25.92 -0.36 -5.43
CA ALA A 409 -26.74 0.86 -5.51
C ALA A 409 -26.95 1.35 -6.95
N ALA A 410 -25.96 1.18 -7.83
CA ALA A 410 -26.07 1.53 -9.26
C ALA A 410 -27.00 0.57 -10.04
N GLY A 411 -27.22 -0.66 -9.53
CA GLY A 411 -28.09 -1.65 -10.15
C GLY A 411 -27.69 -1.96 -11.59
N GLY A 412 -28.59 -1.69 -12.54
CA GLY A 412 -28.38 -1.93 -13.97
C GLY A 412 -27.71 -0.79 -14.75
N ASP A 413 -27.30 0.30 -14.09
CA ASP A 413 -26.64 1.43 -14.77
C ASP A 413 -25.24 1.04 -15.26
N GLY A 414 -25.14 0.72 -16.55
CA GLY A 414 -23.89 0.29 -17.17
C GLY A 414 -22.77 1.35 -17.08
N ALA A 415 -23.09 2.64 -17.20
CA ALA A 415 -22.08 3.70 -17.19
C ALA A 415 -21.48 3.88 -15.78
N ALA A 416 -22.33 3.84 -14.75
CA ALA A 416 -21.88 3.89 -13.36
C ALA A 416 -21.02 2.66 -13.01
N LEU A 417 -21.43 1.46 -13.44
CA LEU A 417 -20.66 0.24 -13.22
C LEU A 417 -19.30 0.25 -13.93
N ASP A 418 -19.23 0.82 -15.14
CA ASP A 418 -17.98 0.93 -15.89
C ASP A 418 -17.03 1.93 -15.24
N ALA A 419 -17.54 3.07 -14.74
CA ALA A 419 -16.75 4.04 -13.98
C ALA A 419 -16.20 3.45 -12.67
N LEU A 420 -17.03 2.71 -11.92
CA LEU A 420 -16.59 1.98 -10.72
C LEU A 420 -15.51 0.95 -11.05
N SER A 421 -15.69 0.19 -12.13
CA SER A 421 -14.71 -0.81 -12.57
C SER A 421 -13.39 -0.15 -13.00
N ALA A 422 -13.41 0.97 -13.72
CA ALA A 422 -12.21 1.70 -14.11
C ALA A 422 -11.44 2.26 -12.90
N ARG A 423 -12.16 2.78 -11.89
CA ARG A 423 -11.52 3.27 -10.66
C ARG A 423 -10.91 2.12 -9.84
N LEU A 424 -11.59 0.98 -9.73
CA LEU A 424 -11.03 -0.20 -9.05
C LEU A 424 -9.83 -0.77 -9.83
N ASP A 425 -9.87 -0.73 -11.17
CA ASP A 425 -8.73 -1.11 -12.00
C ASP A 425 -7.49 -0.26 -11.67
N ALA A 426 -7.67 1.06 -11.59
CA ALA A 426 -6.61 2.00 -11.25
C ALA A 426 -5.97 1.72 -9.87
N LEU A 427 -6.78 1.38 -8.87
CA LEU A 427 -6.35 1.02 -7.50
C LEU A 427 -5.61 -0.31 -7.42
N LEU A 428 -5.89 -1.25 -8.34
CA LEU A 428 -5.26 -2.57 -8.35
C LEU A 428 -3.99 -2.61 -9.20
N ARG A 429 -3.59 -1.51 -9.86
CA ARG A 429 -2.39 -1.48 -10.73
C ARG A 429 -1.09 -1.72 -9.96
N SER A 430 -1.05 -1.35 -8.69
CA SER A 430 0.07 -1.62 -7.80
C SER A 430 0.23 -3.11 -7.46
N ASN A 431 -0.75 -3.96 -7.77
CA ASN A 431 -0.72 -5.41 -7.62
C ASN A 431 -1.32 -6.13 -8.84
N ALA A 432 -0.51 -6.32 -9.89
CA ALA A 432 -0.95 -6.94 -11.14
C ALA A 432 -1.58 -8.34 -10.96
N PRO A 433 -1.02 -9.27 -10.16
CA PRO A 433 -1.69 -10.54 -9.85
C PRO A 433 -3.10 -10.38 -9.28
N ALA A 434 -3.30 -9.49 -8.30
CA ALA A 434 -4.64 -9.23 -7.75
C ALA A 434 -5.58 -8.59 -8.78
N ARG A 435 -5.07 -7.66 -9.60
CA ARG A 435 -5.83 -7.05 -10.71
C ARG A 435 -6.32 -8.10 -11.70
N ASP A 436 -5.45 -9.00 -12.12
CA ASP A 436 -5.75 -10.04 -13.10
C ASP A 436 -6.74 -11.07 -12.56
N ALA A 437 -6.58 -11.49 -11.30
CA ALA A 437 -7.55 -12.34 -10.62
C ALA A 437 -8.93 -11.67 -10.57
N SER A 438 -8.99 -10.40 -10.15
CA SER A 438 -10.24 -9.64 -10.06
C SER A 438 -10.94 -9.48 -11.42
N ARG A 439 -10.20 -9.25 -12.51
CA ARG A 439 -10.74 -9.18 -13.88
C ARG A 439 -11.26 -10.54 -14.36
N ARG A 440 -10.54 -11.63 -14.08
CA ARG A 440 -10.95 -12.99 -14.47
C ARG A 440 -12.23 -13.43 -13.76
N LEU A 441 -12.26 -13.27 -12.44
CA LEU A 441 -13.44 -13.58 -11.62
C LEU A 441 -14.65 -12.74 -12.03
N GLY A 442 -14.45 -11.43 -12.27
CA GLY A 442 -15.53 -10.56 -12.73
C GLY A 442 -16.02 -10.87 -14.15
N THR A 443 -15.13 -11.34 -15.05
CA THR A 443 -15.52 -11.84 -16.38
C THR A 443 -16.38 -13.10 -16.28
N ALA A 444 -16.08 -13.99 -15.33
CA ALA A 444 -16.87 -15.19 -15.09
C ALA A 444 -18.24 -14.84 -14.45
N LEU A 445 -18.25 -13.93 -13.46
CA LEU A 445 -19.48 -13.40 -12.87
C LEU A 445 -20.38 -12.74 -13.92
N ARG A 446 -19.81 -11.98 -14.86
CA ARG A 446 -20.58 -11.37 -15.97
C ARG A 446 -21.33 -12.42 -16.81
N ARG A 447 -20.69 -13.57 -17.11
CA ARG A 447 -21.34 -14.66 -17.86
C ARG A 447 -22.51 -15.22 -17.05
N LEU A 448 -22.28 -15.45 -15.76
CA LEU A 448 -23.30 -15.92 -14.85
C LEU A 448 -24.47 -14.93 -14.71
N SER A 449 -24.18 -13.62 -14.63
CA SER A 449 -25.20 -12.58 -14.53
C SER A 449 -26.09 -12.53 -15.76
N ALA A 450 -25.54 -12.72 -16.95
CA ALA A 450 -26.31 -12.78 -18.18
C ALA A 450 -27.27 -13.98 -18.19
N GLU A 451 -26.84 -15.13 -17.68
CA GLU A 451 -27.66 -16.35 -17.63
C GLU A 451 -28.71 -16.35 -16.52
N LEU A 452 -28.36 -15.91 -15.31
CA LEU A 452 -29.24 -16.00 -14.14
C LEU A 452 -30.26 -14.86 -14.05
N VAL A 453 -29.85 -13.64 -14.42
CA VAL A 453 -30.64 -12.42 -14.18
C VAL A 453 -30.73 -11.50 -15.41
N GLY A 454 -30.25 -11.97 -16.57
CA GLY A 454 -30.30 -11.20 -17.82
C GLY A 454 -29.39 -9.96 -17.88
N LEU A 455 -28.53 -9.75 -16.87
CA LEU A 455 -27.66 -8.58 -16.82
C LEU A 455 -26.45 -8.77 -17.73
N SER A 456 -26.46 -8.09 -18.87
CA SER A 456 -25.39 -8.09 -19.87
C SER A 456 -24.50 -6.85 -19.75
N GLY A 457 -23.33 -6.88 -20.41
CA GLY A 457 -22.40 -5.75 -20.44
C GLY A 457 -20.95 -6.17 -20.70
N PRO A 458 -20.01 -5.20 -20.65
CA PRO A 458 -18.57 -5.47 -20.72
C PRO A 458 -18.06 -6.21 -19.47
N PRO A 459 -16.84 -6.79 -19.51
CA PRO A 459 -16.16 -7.34 -18.34
C PRO A 459 -15.88 -6.25 -17.31
N ARG A 460 -16.14 -6.57 -16.04
CA ARG A 460 -15.90 -5.69 -14.89
C ARG A 460 -15.10 -6.42 -13.83
N HIS A 461 -14.54 -5.70 -12.88
CA HIS A 461 -13.88 -6.30 -11.72
C HIS A 461 -14.86 -7.09 -10.83
N ALA A 462 -14.36 -8.11 -10.14
CA ALA A 462 -15.16 -9.07 -9.36
C ALA A 462 -16.13 -8.40 -8.38
N ALA A 463 -15.66 -7.42 -7.60
CA ALA A 463 -16.49 -6.72 -6.62
C ALA A 463 -17.66 -5.96 -7.27
N VAL A 464 -17.41 -5.29 -8.40
CA VAL A 464 -18.42 -4.53 -9.15
C VAL A 464 -19.42 -5.49 -9.80
N ALA A 465 -18.94 -6.55 -10.45
CA ALA A 465 -19.79 -7.56 -11.08
C ALA A 465 -20.66 -8.30 -10.05
N PHE A 466 -20.10 -8.62 -8.88
CA PHE A 466 -20.83 -9.28 -7.79
C PHE A 466 -21.91 -8.35 -7.22
N GLY A 467 -21.59 -7.08 -6.97
CA GLY A 467 -22.56 -6.09 -6.46
C GLY A 467 -23.74 -5.90 -7.42
N ALA A 468 -23.48 -5.77 -8.72
CA ALA A 468 -24.51 -5.65 -9.74
C ALA A 468 -25.37 -6.92 -9.86
N LEU A 469 -24.75 -8.11 -9.80
CA LEU A 469 -25.45 -9.40 -9.78
C LEU A 469 -26.37 -9.51 -8.55
N ALA A 470 -25.84 -9.20 -7.37
CA ALA A 470 -26.60 -9.25 -6.13
C ALA A 470 -27.81 -8.30 -6.15
N ALA A 471 -27.65 -7.09 -6.68
CA ALA A 471 -28.76 -6.15 -6.86
C ALA A 471 -29.82 -6.70 -7.82
N ALA A 472 -29.40 -7.22 -8.98
CA ALA A 472 -30.32 -7.81 -9.97
C ALA A 472 -31.03 -9.06 -9.44
N ALA A 473 -30.40 -9.83 -8.55
CA ALA A 473 -30.98 -11.00 -7.88
C ALA A 473 -31.84 -10.65 -6.65
N GLY A 474 -31.97 -9.36 -6.30
CA GLY A 474 -32.74 -8.90 -5.14
C GLY A 474 -32.10 -9.22 -3.78
N VAL A 475 -30.80 -9.54 -3.73
CA VAL A 475 -30.06 -9.79 -2.49
C VAL A 475 -29.75 -8.46 -1.82
N GLU A 476 -30.06 -8.33 -0.52
CA GLU A 476 -29.77 -7.11 0.26
C GLU A 476 -28.25 -6.83 0.33
N VAL A 477 -27.85 -5.55 0.30
CA VAL A 477 -26.45 -5.16 0.17
C VAL A 477 -25.58 -5.64 1.34
N GLY A 478 -26.09 -5.59 2.57
CA GLY A 478 -25.44 -6.14 3.76
C GLY A 478 -25.17 -7.64 3.63
N VAL A 479 -26.16 -8.41 3.17
CA VAL A 479 -26.01 -9.85 2.90
C VAL A 479 -25.01 -10.12 1.77
N ALA A 480 -25.05 -9.34 0.68
CA ALA A 480 -24.12 -9.47 -0.44
C ALA A 480 -22.67 -9.19 -0.03
N LEU A 481 -22.45 -8.19 0.84
CA LEU A 481 -21.13 -7.87 1.39
C LEU A 481 -20.59 -9.03 2.25
N LEU A 482 -21.42 -9.61 3.10
CA LEU A 482 -21.03 -10.79 3.92
C LEU A 482 -20.72 -12.00 3.05
N ALA A 483 -21.53 -12.27 2.02
CA ALA A 483 -21.32 -13.36 1.08
C ALA A 483 -19.98 -13.21 0.32
N PHE A 484 -19.69 -11.99 -0.15
CA PHE A 484 -18.43 -11.70 -0.85
C PHE A 484 -17.22 -11.86 0.07
N GLU A 485 -17.26 -11.28 1.28
CA GLU A 485 -16.21 -11.43 2.29
C GLU A 485 -15.97 -12.89 2.65
N HIS A 486 -17.04 -13.65 2.88
CA HIS A 486 -16.97 -15.08 3.16
C HIS A 486 -16.29 -15.85 2.02
N ALA A 487 -16.65 -15.58 0.77
CA ALA A 487 -16.05 -16.24 -0.38
C ALA A 487 -14.52 -15.98 -0.47
N GLN A 488 -14.08 -14.74 -0.26
CA GLN A 488 -12.64 -14.40 -0.25
C GLN A 488 -11.87 -15.17 0.84
N VAL A 489 -12.40 -15.19 2.07
CA VAL A 489 -11.77 -15.88 3.20
C VAL A 489 -11.77 -17.40 3.01
N ARG A 490 -12.89 -17.97 2.53
CA ARG A 490 -13.02 -19.39 2.22
C ARG A 490 -11.98 -19.82 1.18
N ASP A 491 -11.76 -19.02 0.14
CA ASP A 491 -10.81 -19.35 -0.93
C ASP A 491 -9.37 -19.40 -0.43
N VAL A 492 -9.00 -18.55 0.53
CA VAL A 492 -7.69 -18.65 1.23
C VAL A 492 -7.55 -19.99 1.95
N PHE A 493 -8.56 -20.42 2.72
CA PHE A 493 -8.50 -21.71 3.42
C PHE A 493 -8.52 -22.91 2.48
N SER A 494 -9.29 -22.83 1.40
CA SER A 494 -9.29 -23.82 0.32
C SER A 494 -7.89 -23.96 -0.30
N ALA A 495 -7.24 -22.84 -0.61
CA ALA A 495 -5.87 -22.82 -1.09
C ALA A 495 -4.89 -23.40 -0.06
N ALA A 496 -5.05 -23.05 1.22
CA ALA A 496 -4.20 -23.55 2.30
C ALA A 496 -4.24 -25.09 2.44
N VAL A 497 -5.43 -25.69 2.30
CA VAL A 497 -5.59 -27.15 2.30
C VAL A 497 -4.89 -27.79 1.10
N ARG A 498 -5.06 -27.22 -0.09
CA ARG A 498 -4.45 -27.73 -1.34
C ARG A 498 -2.94 -27.59 -1.38
N LEU A 499 -2.39 -26.56 -0.74
CA LEU A 499 -0.95 -26.39 -0.51
C LEU A 499 -0.42 -27.31 0.61
N GLY A 500 -1.29 -28.03 1.33
CA GLY A 500 -0.90 -28.87 2.45
C GLY A 500 -0.39 -28.10 3.67
N LEU A 501 -0.74 -26.81 3.79
CA LEU A 501 -0.38 -25.95 4.92
C LEU A 501 -1.14 -26.35 6.20
N VAL A 502 -2.43 -26.66 6.04
CA VAL A 502 -3.35 -27.07 7.11
C VAL A 502 -4.27 -28.19 6.62
N GLY A 503 -4.70 -29.08 7.52
CA GLY A 503 -5.66 -30.14 7.18
C GLY A 503 -7.11 -29.62 7.08
N PRO A 504 -8.03 -30.32 6.39
CA PRO A 504 -9.40 -29.84 6.14
C PRO A 504 -10.19 -29.48 7.41
N LEU A 505 -10.19 -30.35 8.42
CA LEU A 505 -10.89 -30.10 9.68
C LEU A 505 -10.34 -28.85 10.40
N LYS A 506 -9.04 -28.66 10.33
CA LYS A 506 -8.36 -27.52 10.95
C LYS A 506 -8.65 -26.22 10.20
N ALA A 507 -8.64 -26.26 8.87
CA ALA A 507 -9.03 -25.13 8.03
C ALA A 507 -10.47 -24.70 8.32
N ALA A 508 -11.41 -25.64 8.45
CA ALA A 508 -12.79 -25.34 8.83
C ALA A 508 -12.89 -24.67 10.21
N LYS A 509 -12.12 -25.14 11.20
CA LYS A 509 -12.05 -24.51 12.53
C LYS A 509 -11.52 -23.07 12.44
N LEU A 510 -10.41 -22.85 11.72
CA LEU A 510 -9.83 -21.52 11.56
C LEU A 510 -10.79 -20.57 10.83
N GLN A 511 -11.46 -21.05 9.78
CA GLN A 511 -12.48 -20.27 9.07
C GLN A 511 -13.64 -19.88 9.98
N PHE A 512 -14.09 -20.80 10.83
CA PHE A 512 -15.13 -20.53 11.83
C PHE A 512 -14.68 -19.48 12.87
N ASP A 513 -13.43 -19.57 13.33
CA ASP A 513 -12.87 -18.61 14.29
C ASP A 513 -12.69 -17.21 13.66
N VAL A 514 -12.29 -17.13 12.38
CA VAL A 514 -12.24 -15.87 11.62
C VAL A 514 -13.65 -15.29 11.44
N ALA A 515 -14.65 -16.11 11.13
CA ALA A 515 -16.03 -15.67 10.92
C ALA A 515 -16.72 -15.16 12.20
N LYS A 516 -16.26 -15.57 13.38
CA LYS A 516 -16.75 -15.06 14.67
C LYS A 516 -16.27 -13.65 14.99
N ARG A 517 -15.20 -13.18 14.34
CA ARG A 517 -14.73 -11.82 14.55
C ARG A 517 -15.79 -10.84 14.04
N PRO A 518 -15.99 -9.70 14.70
CA PRO A 518 -16.91 -8.69 14.20
C PRO A 518 -16.52 -8.29 12.77
N PRO A 519 -17.49 -7.89 11.93
CA PRO A 519 -17.18 -7.37 10.61
C PRO A 519 -16.18 -6.21 10.75
N ALA A 520 -15.33 -6.03 9.74
CA ALA A 520 -14.36 -4.94 9.76
C ALA A 520 -15.07 -3.61 10.01
N ARG A 521 -14.56 -2.84 10.99
CA ARG A 521 -15.20 -1.61 11.47
C ARG A 521 -15.26 -0.50 10.41
N ARG A 522 -14.35 -0.54 9.43
CA ARG A 522 -14.27 0.44 8.33
C ARG A 522 -14.94 -0.09 7.07
N ARG A 523 -16.02 0.58 6.67
CA ARG A 523 -16.58 0.51 5.31
C ARG A 523 -16.51 1.93 4.71
N PRO A 524 -15.38 2.31 4.11
CA PRO A 524 -15.22 3.65 3.56
C PRO A 524 -16.13 3.89 2.36
N ALA A 525 -16.30 5.15 1.98
CA ALA A 525 -16.83 5.47 0.65
C ALA A 525 -15.83 5.01 -0.44
N VAL A 526 -16.29 4.87 -1.68
CA VAL A 526 -15.42 4.53 -2.83
C VAL A 526 -14.23 5.51 -2.97
N ALA A 527 -14.42 6.76 -2.56
CA ALA A 527 -13.36 7.78 -2.56
C ALA A 527 -12.21 7.47 -1.60
N ASP A 528 -12.49 6.81 -0.48
CA ASP A 528 -11.53 6.45 0.58
C ASP A 528 -11.15 4.95 0.54
N ALA A 529 -11.51 4.24 -0.53
CA ALA A 529 -11.23 2.82 -0.66
C ALA A 529 -9.71 2.57 -0.82
N ALA A 530 -9.15 1.70 0.01
CA ALA A 530 -7.71 1.52 0.11
C ALA A 530 -7.32 0.11 0.58
N ASN A 531 -6.13 -0.33 0.21
CA ASN A 531 -5.58 -1.60 0.69
C ASN A 531 -5.20 -1.51 2.18
N ALA A 532 -5.62 -2.49 2.98
CA ALA A 532 -5.29 -2.60 4.40
C ALA A 532 -4.17 -3.61 4.71
N ALA A 533 -3.58 -4.23 3.68
CA ALA A 533 -2.52 -5.21 3.83
C ALA A 533 -1.42 -4.99 2.77
N PRO A 534 -0.67 -3.87 2.84
CA PRO A 534 0.32 -3.52 1.81
C PRO A 534 1.46 -4.54 1.67
N MET A 535 1.72 -5.34 2.70
CA MET A 535 2.70 -6.43 2.67
C MET A 535 2.23 -7.66 1.91
N LEU A 536 0.93 -7.95 1.94
CA LEU A 536 0.37 -9.02 1.10
C LEU A 536 0.59 -8.70 -0.36
N ASP A 537 0.52 -7.43 -0.77
CA ASP A 537 0.84 -7.05 -2.15
C ASP A 537 2.32 -7.26 -2.48
N ALA A 538 3.25 -6.99 -1.55
CA ALA A 538 4.66 -7.31 -1.75
C ALA A 538 4.86 -8.82 -1.98
N ILE A 539 4.16 -9.67 -1.23
CA ILE A 539 4.19 -11.13 -1.38
C ILE A 539 3.51 -11.58 -2.68
N HIS A 540 2.31 -11.07 -2.96
CA HIS A 540 1.48 -11.47 -4.08
C HIS A 540 2.17 -11.12 -5.42
N CYS A 541 2.84 -9.98 -5.50
CA CYS A 541 3.63 -9.60 -6.67
C CYS A 541 4.81 -10.56 -6.95
N CYS A 542 5.34 -11.27 -5.96
CA CYS A 542 6.35 -12.31 -6.18
C CYS A 542 5.79 -13.57 -6.86
N HIS A 543 4.46 -13.78 -6.89
CA HIS A 543 3.84 -14.97 -7.49
C HIS A 543 4.21 -15.16 -8.97
N ALA A 544 4.29 -14.06 -9.72
CA ALA A 544 4.68 -14.08 -11.13
C ALA A 544 6.10 -14.61 -11.38
N GLN A 545 6.96 -14.60 -10.35
CA GLN A 545 8.36 -15.03 -10.42
C GLN A 545 8.52 -16.52 -10.15
N LEU A 546 7.51 -17.17 -9.56
CA LEU A 546 7.60 -18.57 -9.16
C LEU A 546 7.64 -19.49 -10.38
N ASP A 547 8.54 -20.48 -10.34
CA ASP A 547 8.73 -21.47 -11.40
C ASP A 547 7.56 -22.45 -11.46
N MET A 548 7.28 -23.09 -10.32
CA MET A 548 6.20 -24.06 -10.15
C MET A 548 5.04 -23.41 -9.43
N ARG A 549 3.87 -23.36 -10.08
CA ARG A 549 2.66 -22.72 -9.57
C ARG A 549 1.48 -23.66 -9.69
N LEU A 550 0.80 -23.90 -8.57
CA LEU A 550 -0.46 -24.62 -8.49
C LEU A 550 -1.65 -23.68 -8.75
N PHE A 551 -1.50 -22.39 -8.45
CA PHE A 551 -2.53 -21.38 -8.65
C PHE A 551 -2.14 -20.40 -9.76
N GLN A 552 -3.14 -19.69 -10.28
CA GLN A 552 -2.94 -18.65 -11.30
C GLN A 552 -2.35 -17.37 -10.70
N THR A 553 -2.63 -17.09 -9.42
CA THR A 553 -2.18 -15.89 -8.66
C THR A 553 -2.04 -16.18 -7.17
#